data_AF-A0A6G3XXU2-F1
#
_entry.id   AF-A0A6G3XXU2-F1
#
_cell.length_a   1.000
_cell.length_b   1.000
_cell.length_c   1.000
_cell.angle_alpha   90.00
_cell.angle_beta   90.00
_cell.angle_gamma   90.00
#
_symmetry.space_group_name_H-M   'P 1'
#
loop_
_entity.id
_entity.type
_entity.pdbx_description
1 polymer ?
#
loop_
_entity_poly.entity_id
_entity_poly.type
_entity_poly.pdbx_seq_one_letter_code
_entity_poly.pdbx_strand_id
1 'polypeptide(L)'
;AGTLMIEPTESEDLAELDRFCDTMIAIRAEIEKVASGEWSEDDNPLSNAPHTAAALGGDWDHGYSREEAVFPAGVSAADKYWPPVRR
;
A
#
# COMPACT_ATOMS: atom_id res chain seq x y z
N ALA A 1 -13.74 -18.02 4.42
CA ALA A 1 -13.76 -16.62 3.95
C ALA A 1 -12.39 -16.01 4.23
N GLY A 2 -11.85 -15.19 3.34
CA GLY A 2 -10.46 -14.70 3.42
C GLY A 2 -9.74 -14.64 2.06
N THR A 3 -10.49 -14.47 0.98
CA THR A 3 -9.97 -14.38 -0.40
C THR A 3 -10.48 -13.11 -1.05
N LEU A 4 -9.75 -12.58 -2.03
CA LEU A 4 -10.20 -11.50 -2.88
C LEU A 4 -10.58 -12.07 -4.26
N MET A 5 -11.67 -11.57 -4.84
CA MET A 5 -12.08 -11.87 -6.22
C MET A 5 -11.98 -10.56 -7.00
N ILE A 6 -11.30 -10.60 -8.15
CA ILE A 6 -11.00 -9.41 -8.96
C ILE A 6 -11.66 -9.57 -10.34
N GLU A 7 -12.41 -8.56 -10.76
CA GLU A 7 -13.05 -8.47 -12.06
C GLU A 7 -12.62 -7.16 -12.74
N PRO A 8 -11.74 -7.19 -13.76
CA PRO A 8 -11.19 -5.98 -14.38
C PRO A 8 -12.17 -5.28 -15.34
N THR A 9 -13.19 -5.97 -15.84
CA THR A 9 -14.02 -5.52 -16.98
C THR A 9 -13.23 -5.33 -18.28
N GLU A 10 -13.96 -5.16 -19.39
CA GLU A 10 -13.39 -4.90 -20.71
C GLU A 10 -13.01 -3.42 -20.94
N SER A 11 -13.39 -2.51 -20.03
CA SER A 11 -13.17 -1.07 -20.21
C SER A 11 -11.77 -0.62 -19.79
N GLU A 12 -11.03 -1.44 -19.04
CA GLU A 12 -9.70 -1.11 -18.54
C GLU A 12 -8.62 -1.47 -19.58
N ASP A 13 -7.67 -0.56 -19.76
CA ASP A 13 -6.54 -0.80 -20.66
C ASP A 13 -5.48 -1.70 -20.01
N LEU A 14 -4.60 -2.29 -20.84
CA LEU A 14 -3.54 -3.18 -20.34
C LEU A 14 -2.63 -2.50 -19.32
N ALA A 15 -2.38 -1.20 -19.47
CA ALA A 15 -1.48 -0.48 -18.57
C ALA A 15 -2.08 -0.33 -17.17
N GLU A 16 -3.40 -0.16 -17.03
CA GLU A 16 -4.09 -0.17 -15.73
C GLU A 16 -4.08 -1.57 -15.10
N LEU A 17 -4.27 -2.61 -15.90
CA LEU A 17 -4.19 -4.00 -15.41
C LEU A 17 -2.78 -4.33 -14.90
N ASP A 18 -1.75 -3.93 -15.63
CA ASP A 18 -0.36 -4.12 -15.23
C ASP A 18 -0.04 -3.33 -13.96
N ARG A 19 -0.49 -2.06 -13.86
CA ARG A 19 -0.35 -1.26 -12.62
C ARG A 19 -0.96 -1.96 -11.40
N PHE A 20 -2.16 -2.51 -11.54
CA PHE A 20 -2.80 -3.23 -10.44
C PHE A 20 -2.05 -4.53 -10.10
N CYS A 21 -1.62 -5.31 -11.10
CA CYS A 21 -0.85 -6.53 -10.88
C CYS A 21 0.48 -6.25 -10.18
N ASP A 22 1.23 -5.24 -10.63
CA ASP A 22 2.49 -4.82 -10.02
C ASP A 22 2.28 -4.37 -8.58
N THR A 23 1.19 -3.65 -8.30
CA THR A 23 0.81 -3.28 -6.93
C THR A 23 0.57 -4.51 -6.06
N MET A 24 -0.14 -5.52 -6.57
CA MET A 24 -0.37 -6.77 -5.83
C MET A 24 0.92 -7.57 -5.60
N ILE A 25 1.86 -7.55 -6.55
CA ILE A 25 3.20 -8.15 -6.40
C ILE A 25 4.00 -7.41 -5.34
N ALA A 26 3.95 -6.07 -5.30
CA ALA A 26 4.59 -5.27 -4.27
C ALA A 26 4.02 -5.58 -2.87
N ILE A 27 2.69 -5.64 -2.74
CA ILE A 27 2.01 -6.06 -1.49
C ILE A 27 2.47 -7.47 -1.07
N ARG A 28 2.68 -8.38 -2.03
CA ARG A 28 3.23 -9.71 -1.70
C ARG A 28 4.65 -9.64 -1.15
N ALA A 29 5.50 -8.75 -1.68
CA ALA A 29 6.84 -8.55 -1.13
C ALA A 29 6.80 -7.96 0.29
N GLU A 30 5.85 -7.06 0.58
CA GLU A 30 5.61 -6.55 1.94
C GLU A 30 5.19 -7.66 2.91
N ILE A 31 4.31 -8.57 2.46
CA ILE A 31 3.91 -9.75 3.26
C ILE A 31 5.14 -10.61 3.58
N GLU A 32 6.08 -10.77 2.63
CA GLU A 32 7.31 -11.52 2.87
C GLU A 32 8.22 -10.86 3.91
N LYS A 33 8.29 -9.52 3.94
CA LYS A 33 9.05 -8.78 4.97
C LYS A 33 8.48 -9.00 6.38
N VAL A 34 7.16 -9.08 6.50
CA VAL A 34 6.52 -9.43 7.78
C VAL A 34 6.81 -10.91 8.12
N ALA A 35 6.64 -11.81 7.15
CA ALA A 35 6.85 -13.25 7.35
C ALA A 35 8.29 -13.62 7.72
N SER A 36 9.27 -12.87 7.20
CA SER A 36 10.70 -13.05 7.52
C SER A 36 11.11 -12.41 8.85
N GLY A 37 10.24 -11.58 9.44
CA GLY A 37 10.53 -10.79 10.64
C GLY A 37 11.37 -9.54 10.40
N GLU A 38 11.58 -9.14 9.13
CA GLU A 38 12.19 -7.84 8.79
C GLU A 38 11.32 -6.68 9.31
N TRP A 39 10.00 -6.82 9.18
CA TRP A 39 9.01 -5.91 9.76
C TRP A 39 8.29 -6.59 10.92
N SER A 40 7.94 -5.82 11.97
CA SER A 40 7.14 -6.38 13.06
C SER A 40 5.73 -6.69 12.56
N GLU A 41 5.08 -7.68 13.16
CA GLU A 41 3.72 -8.09 12.78
C GLU A 41 2.69 -6.99 13.07
N ASP A 42 2.91 -6.19 14.11
CA ASP A 42 2.00 -5.16 14.62
C ASP A 42 2.30 -3.74 14.12
N ASP A 43 3.53 -3.47 13.64
CA ASP A 43 3.92 -2.16 13.12
C ASP A 43 4.59 -2.25 11.74
N ASN A 44 3.75 -2.30 10.71
CA ASN A 44 4.16 -2.35 9.31
C ASN A 44 3.16 -1.57 8.42
N PRO A 45 3.50 -1.26 7.15
CA PRO A 45 2.59 -0.57 6.25
C PRO A 45 1.25 -1.28 6.06
N LEU A 46 1.24 -2.62 5.96
CA LEU A 46 0.02 -3.41 5.73
C LEU A 46 -0.99 -3.29 6.88
N SER A 47 -0.51 -3.28 8.12
CA SER A 47 -1.33 -3.26 9.34
C SER A 47 -1.80 -1.84 9.68
N ASN A 48 -1.00 -0.84 9.34
CA ASN A 48 -1.28 0.57 9.60
C ASN A 48 -2.00 1.30 8.46
N ALA A 49 -2.19 0.63 7.31
CA ALA A 49 -2.94 1.17 6.18
C ALA A 49 -4.44 1.35 6.52
N PRO A 50 -5.11 2.36 5.93
CA PRO A 50 -4.56 3.36 5.01
C PRO A 50 -3.90 4.56 5.74
N HIS A 51 -2.91 5.16 5.11
CA HIS A 51 -2.21 6.34 5.64
C HIS A 51 -2.81 7.64 5.07
N THR A 52 -3.34 8.49 5.95
CA THR A 52 -3.95 9.77 5.57
C THR A 52 -2.91 10.89 5.51
N ALA A 53 -3.20 11.97 4.78
CA ALA A 53 -2.32 13.15 4.76
C ALA A 53 -2.08 13.74 6.17
N ALA A 54 -3.10 13.71 7.03
CA ALA A 54 -2.99 14.17 8.42
C ALA A 54 -2.01 13.34 9.24
N ALA A 55 -1.90 12.03 8.99
CA ALA A 55 -0.96 11.15 9.69
C ALA A 55 0.51 11.50 9.39
N LEU A 56 0.79 12.16 8.27
CA LEU A 56 2.15 12.56 7.89
C LEU A 56 2.62 13.84 8.58
N GLY A 57 1.69 14.70 9.01
CA GLY A 57 1.97 16.02 9.54
C GLY A 57 2.44 16.06 11.00
N GLY A 58 2.34 14.95 11.73
CA GLY A 58 2.79 14.80 13.11
C GLY A 58 4.12 14.06 13.24
N ASP A 59 4.46 13.68 14.47
CA ASP A 59 5.56 12.76 14.76
C ASP A 59 5.34 11.40 14.09
N TRP A 60 6.42 10.66 13.85
CA TRP A 60 6.38 9.41 13.09
C TRP A 60 7.13 8.32 13.82
N ASP A 61 6.36 7.57 14.61
CA ASP A 61 6.83 6.51 15.50
C ASP A 61 6.53 5.13 14.88
N HIS A 62 6.87 4.97 13.59
CA HIS A 62 6.72 3.72 12.85
C HIS A 62 8.08 3.16 12.44
N GLY A 63 8.22 1.83 12.41
CA GLY A 63 9.43 1.12 11.96
C GLY A 63 9.75 1.23 10.46
N TYR A 64 8.91 1.90 9.69
CA TYR A 64 9.02 2.14 8.25
C TYR A 64 8.89 3.63 7.95
N SER A 65 9.37 4.09 6.80
CA SER A 65 9.37 5.52 6.45
C SER A 65 8.00 6.03 6.00
N ARG A 66 7.80 7.36 6.07
CA ARG A 66 6.63 8.03 5.48
C ARG A 66 6.52 7.77 3.97
N GLU A 67 7.65 7.70 3.27
CA GLU A 67 7.68 7.45 1.84
C GLU A 67 7.19 6.04 1.52
N GLU A 68 7.68 5.02 2.21
CA GLU A 68 7.17 3.64 2.11
C GLU A 68 5.68 3.56 2.41
N ALA A 69 5.18 4.38 3.34
CA ALA A 69 3.77 4.40 3.70
C ALA A 69 2.83 4.97 2.61
N VAL A 70 3.29 5.96 1.83
CA VAL A 70 2.40 6.74 0.95
C VAL A 70 2.80 6.78 -0.52
N PHE A 71 4.01 6.37 -0.87
CA PHE A 71 4.51 6.33 -2.25
C PHE A 71 5.12 4.97 -2.59
N PRO A 72 4.31 3.89 -2.65
CA PRO A 72 4.78 2.64 -3.22
C PRO A 72 5.16 2.83 -4.69
N ALA A 73 5.96 1.90 -5.22
CA ALA A 73 6.53 1.99 -6.57
C ALA A 73 5.44 2.32 -7.63
N GLY A 74 5.73 3.31 -8.48
CA GLY A 74 4.84 3.72 -9.56
C GLY A 74 3.79 4.78 -9.20
N VAL A 75 3.68 5.19 -7.93
CA VAL A 75 2.75 6.27 -7.53
C VAL A 75 3.45 7.63 -7.58
N SER A 76 3.03 8.47 -8.53
CA SER A 76 3.49 9.87 -8.60
C SER A 76 2.81 10.71 -7.51
N ALA A 77 3.52 11.72 -7.00
CA ALA A 77 2.93 12.66 -6.04
C ALA A 77 1.79 13.51 -6.65
N ALA A 78 1.81 13.71 -7.97
CA ALA A 78 0.79 14.49 -8.67
C ALA A 78 -0.53 13.73 -8.82
N ASP A 79 -0.47 12.41 -8.95
CA ASP A 79 -1.64 11.55 -9.17
C ASP A 79 -2.14 10.87 -7.87
N LYS A 80 -1.52 11.22 -6.74
CA LYS A 80 -1.79 10.57 -5.45
C LYS A 80 -3.21 10.89 -4.97
N TYR A 81 -4.03 9.86 -4.89
CA TYR A 81 -5.26 9.90 -4.11
C TYR A 81 -4.96 9.70 -2.61
N TRP A 82 -5.49 10.59 -1.77
CA TRP A 82 -5.32 10.53 -0.32
C TRP A 82 -6.53 9.87 0.34
N PRO A 83 -6.33 8.78 1.10
CA PRO A 83 -7.39 8.22 1.94
C PRO A 83 -7.91 9.29 2.93
N PRO A 84 -9.24 9.49 3.04
CA PRO A 84 -9.80 10.56 3.87
C PRO A 84 -9.81 10.20 5.37
N VAL A 85 -9.76 8.91 5.71
CA VAL A 85 -9.82 8.40 7.10
C VAL A 85 -8.87 7.22 7.30
N ARG A 86 -8.46 6.97 8.55
CA ARG A 86 -7.73 5.75 8.95
C ARG A 86 -8.73 4.64 9.32
N ARG A 87 -8.25 3.39 9.34
CA ARG A 87 -9.03 2.22 9.82
C ARG A 87 -9.27 2.30 11.33
#